data_AF-A0A1F3JYD9-F1
#
_entry.id   AF-A0A1F3JYD9-F1
#
_cell.length_a   1.000
_cell.length_b   1.000
_cell.length_c   1.000
_cell.angle_alpha   90.00
_cell.angle_beta   90.00
_cell.angle_gamma   90.00
#
_symmetry.space_group_name_H-M   'P 1'
#
loop_
_entity.id
_entity.type
_entity.pdbx_description
1 polymer ?
#
loop_
_entity_poly.entity_id
_entity_poly.type
_entity_poly.pdbx_seq_one_letter_code
_entity_poly.pdbx_strand_id
1 'polypeptide(L)'
;MNFTFDINSKGHLKRRESFDLEFKANFHLGNQLLEYCRSLVGMANNKGGQIIFGIQDKPRYLVGMTNEKFTTCDPAKINQTLMEYFSHEIEWEMDTLEFKENLFGRLRVMEAKRKPIICKKNGDKVLKEAAIYYRYRGETKEINFAELFDILQNERDKEKVLWMKHIEKIGTVGPQNIHLVDTYKGELHTDKGKILLDKELLDKIKFIKEGQFVEKGGAPTLRIVGEISGIIDTEAFPQTDKVYPFRAEEVQQKCKINQYDLQLILKEYKIKGNNKYHTEIKSGKKTSIHKYTEDFVQRLQKLITDDKEILKKLRVKAKNENQKKKK
;
A
#
# COMPACT_ATOMS: atom_id res chain seq x y z
N MET A 1 9.61 13.80 -8.72
CA MET A 1 9.86 15.26 -8.87
C MET A 1 10.41 15.50 -10.25
N ASN A 2 9.93 16.53 -10.96
CA ASN A 2 10.52 16.92 -12.24
C ASN A 2 11.80 17.73 -11.98
N PHE A 3 12.87 17.42 -12.70
CA PHE A 3 14.13 18.18 -12.64
C PHE A 3 14.02 19.45 -13.49
N THR A 4 14.49 20.59 -12.96
CA THR A 4 14.49 21.89 -13.64
C THR A 4 15.92 22.44 -13.78
N PHE A 5 16.22 23.02 -14.93
CA PHE A 5 17.51 23.65 -15.22
C PHE A 5 17.53 25.10 -14.72
N ASP A 6 17.62 25.28 -13.39
CA ASP A 6 17.69 26.61 -12.77
C ASP A 6 19.13 27.13 -12.69
N ILE A 7 19.44 28.14 -13.49
CA ILE A 7 20.80 28.64 -13.70
C ILE A 7 21.02 29.97 -12.94
N ASN A 8 22.23 30.17 -12.40
CA ASN A 8 22.62 31.43 -11.76
C ASN A 8 23.13 32.46 -12.80
N SER A 9 23.41 33.69 -12.35
CA SER A 9 23.96 34.73 -13.23
C SER A 9 25.31 34.39 -13.87
N LYS A 10 26.01 33.36 -13.39
CA LYS A 10 27.30 32.87 -13.91
C LYS A 10 27.17 31.67 -14.86
N GLY A 11 25.95 31.25 -15.20
CA GLY A 11 25.73 30.11 -16.10
C GLY A 11 25.83 28.73 -15.41
N HIS A 12 25.93 28.66 -14.07
CA HIS A 12 25.98 27.40 -13.33
C HIS A 12 24.61 26.97 -12.82
N LEU A 13 24.41 25.66 -12.72
CA LEU A 13 23.22 25.12 -12.06
C LEU A 13 23.20 25.53 -10.56
N LYS A 14 22.09 26.14 -10.14
CA LYS A 14 21.83 26.55 -8.74
C LYS A 14 21.68 25.34 -7.83
N ARG A 15 20.99 24.30 -8.31
CA ARG A 15 20.75 23.07 -7.55
C ARG A 15 22.07 22.33 -7.33
N ARG A 16 22.26 21.82 -6.12
CA ARG A 16 23.43 21.03 -5.71
C ARG A 16 23.06 19.55 -5.66
N GLU A 17 24.08 18.70 -5.70
CA GLU A 17 23.91 17.29 -5.39
C GLU A 17 23.34 17.10 -3.98
N SER A 18 22.58 16.03 -3.84
CA SER A 18 21.61 15.84 -2.78
C SER A 18 21.41 14.34 -2.54
N PHE A 19 20.59 13.98 -1.56
CA PHE A 19 20.23 12.59 -1.31
C PHE A 19 19.41 11.97 -2.47
N ASP A 20 18.77 12.80 -3.30
CA ASP A 20 17.90 12.42 -4.43
C ASP A 20 18.46 12.83 -5.80
N LEU A 21 19.67 13.42 -5.85
CA LEU A 21 20.23 13.98 -7.07
C LEU A 21 21.76 13.81 -7.15
N GLU A 22 22.22 13.29 -8.28
CA GLU A 22 23.63 13.17 -8.66
C GLU A 22 23.86 13.78 -10.05
N PHE A 23 25.03 14.36 -10.27
CA PHE A 23 25.46 14.91 -11.55
C PHE A 23 26.62 14.10 -12.12
N LYS A 24 26.57 13.86 -13.44
CA LYS A 24 27.66 13.26 -14.20
C LYS A 24 27.86 14.03 -15.49
N ALA A 25 29.10 14.11 -15.96
CA ALA A 25 29.40 14.73 -17.25
C ALA A 25 28.90 13.85 -18.40
N ASN A 26 29.26 12.56 -18.40
CA ASN A 26 28.95 11.63 -19.48
C ASN A 26 28.60 10.23 -18.94
N PHE A 27 27.87 9.47 -19.75
CA PHE A 27 27.53 8.07 -19.49
C PHE A 27 28.59 7.14 -20.09
N HIS A 28 29.04 6.16 -19.30
CA HIS A 28 30.01 5.16 -19.70
C HIS A 28 29.56 3.76 -19.25
N LEU A 29 29.90 2.75 -20.05
CA LEU A 29 29.68 1.33 -19.73
C LEU A 29 30.85 0.78 -18.90
N GLY A 30 30.75 -0.49 -18.47
CA GLY A 30 31.77 -1.15 -17.65
C GLY A 30 31.70 -0.69 -16.21
N ASN A 31 32.83 -0.35 -15.60
CA ASN A 31 32.90 -0.07 -14.16
C ASN A 31 32.11 1.19 -13.77
N GLN A 32 31.99 2.17 -14.67
CA GLN A 32 31.15 3.34 -14.44
C GLN A 32 29.66 2.98 -14.38
N LEU A 33 29.22 1.97 -15.13
CA LEU A 33 27.84 1.48 -15.02
C LEU A 33 27.57 0.91 -13.62
N LEU A 34 28.54 0.19 -13.04
CA LEU A 34 28.44 -0.29 -11.66
C LEU A 34 28.32 0.88 -10.66
N GLU A 35 29.03 1.98 -10.88
CA GLU A 35 28.90 3.18 -10.05
C GLU A 35 27.51 3.82 -10.16
N TYR A 36 26.96 3.90 -11.38
CA TYR A 36 25.61 4.43 -11.58
C TYR A 36 24.57 3.53 -10.90
N CYS A 37 24.67 2.21 -11.07
CA CYS A 37 23.81 1.24 -10.40
C CYS A 37 23.93 1.34 -8.87
N ARG A 38 25.14 1.50 -8.34
CA ARG A 38 25.38 1.74 -6.91
C ARG A 38 24.64 2.98 -6.42
N SER A 39 24.72 4.09 -7.15
CA SER A 39 24.00 5.32 -6.78
C SER A 39 22.49 5.19 -6.91
N LEU A 40 21.97 4.54 -7.95
CA LEU A 40 20.53 4.28 -8.10
C LEU A 40 20.00 3.42 -6.95
N VAL A 41 20.69 2.35 -6.59
CA VAL A 41 20.32 1.50 -5.44
C VAL A 41 20.41 2.28 -4.14
N GLY A 42 21.45 3.11 -3.97
CA GLY A 42 21.58 4.00 -2.81
C GLY A 42 20.42 4.98 -2.67
N MET A 43 19.94 5.54 -3.78
CA MET A 43 18.74 6.39 -3.82
C MET A 43 17.47 5.59 -3.54
N ALA A 44 17.31 4.41 -4.12
CA ALA A 44 16.15 3.53 -3.94
C ALA A 44 15.99 3.04 -2.49
N ASN A 45 17.09 2.72 -1.81
CA ASN A 45 17.10 2.42 -0.37
C ASN A 45 16.71 3.63 0.49
N ASN A 46 16.89 4.85 -0.02
CA ASN A 46 16.44 6.09 0.60
C ASN A 46 15.01 6.45 0.15
N LYS A 47 14.81 7.46 -0.71
CA LYS A 47 13.49 7.97 -1.13
C LYS A 47 13.29 7.98 -2.65
N GLY A 48 14.13 7.23 -3.37
CA GLY A 48 14.30 7.40 -4.81
C GLY A 48 15.08 8.67 -5.15
N GLY A 49 15.32 8.88 -6.44
CA GLY A 49 16.14 9.98 -6.91
C GLY A 49 16.44 9.91 -8.40
N GLN A 50 17.43 10.68 -8.83
CA GLN A 50 17.86 10.72 -10.23
C GLN A 50 19.34 11.08 -10.39
N ILE A 51 19.94 10.57 -11.46
CA ILE A 51 21.26 10.94 -11.96
C ILE A 51 21.05 11.72 -13.25
N ILE A 52 21.59 12.94 -13.31
CA ILE A 52 21.54 13.78 -14.51
C ILE A 52 22.92 13.81 -15.17
N PHE A 53 22.96 13.40 -16.43
CA PHE A 53 24.14 13.41 -17.29
C PHE A 53 24.21 14.69 -18.12
N GLY A 54 25.42 15.15 -18.45
CA GLY A 54 25.67 16.40 -19.17
C GLY A 54 26.01 17.59 -18.26
N ILE A 55 26.29 17.35 -16.98
CA ILE A 55 26.65 18.38 -16.00
C ILE A 55 28.06 18.09 -15.45
N GLN A 56 28.98 19.06 -15.59
CA GLN A 56 30.32 18.94 -15.01
C GLN A 56 30.29 19.09 -13.49
N ASP A 57 31.24 18.47 -12.78
CA ASP A 57 31.29 18.51 -11.32
C ASP A 57 31.72 19.91 -10.80
N LYS A 58 32.83 20.45 -11.33
CA LYS A 58 33.44 21.69 -10.83
C LYS A 58 34.01 22.56 -11.96
N PRO A 59 33.34 23.68 -12.33
CA PRO A 59 32.03 24.11 -11.85
C PRO A 59 30.88 23.39 -12.59
N ARG A 60 29.66 23.48 -12.04
CA ARG A 60 28.43 22.86 -12.56
C ARG A 60 27.92 23.48 -13.86
N TYR A 61 28.74 23.39 -14.91
CA TYR A 61 28.37 23.79 -16.26
C TYR A 61 27.45 22.77 -16.89
N LEU A 62 26.42 23.28 -17.55
CA LEU A 62 25.51 22.52 -18.38
C LEU A 62 26.15 22.40 -19.77
N VAL A 63 26.87 21.31 -20.00
CA VAL A 63 27.61 21.08 -21.24
C VAL A 63 26.91 20.11 -22.20
N GLY A 64 25.86 19.44 -21.72
CA GLY A 64 25.24 18.34 -22.45
C GLY A 64 26.13 17.10 -22.47
N MET A 65 25.58 15.99 -22.94
CA MET A 65 26.36 14.78 -23.17
C MET A 65 27.21 14.95 -24.42
N THR A 66 28.50 14.65 -24.32
CA THR A 66 29.44 14.81 -25.46
C THR A 66 29.51 13.55 -26.32
N ASN A 67 28.72 12.53 -26.02
CA ASN A 67 28.68 11.28 -26.74
C ASN A 67 27.27 10.67 -26.72
N GLU A 68 27.03 9.76 -27.65
CA GLU A 68 25.74 9.08 -27.83
C GLU A 68 25.62 7.78 -27.02
N LYS A 69 26.54 7.51 -26.07
CA LYS A 69 26.50 6.23 -25.32
C LYS A 69 25.27 6.11 -24.45
N PHE A 70 24.72 7.23 -23.97
CA PHE A 70 23.48 7.23 -23.22
C PHE A 70 22.29 6.90 -24.14
N THR A 71 22.18 7.57 -25.28
CA THR A 71 21.04 7.41 -26.21
C THR A 71 21.04 6.06 -26.92
N THR A 72 22.22 5.48 -27.16
CA THR A 72 22.37 4.16 -27.79
C THR A 72 22.38 3.01 -26.78
N CYS A 73 22.37 3.28 -25.47
CA CYS A 73 22.38 2.23 -24.46
C CYS A 73 21.03 1.53 -24.43
N ASP A 74 21.04 0.21 -24.62
CA ASP A 74 19.88 -0.63 -24.37
C ASP A 74 19.57 -0.67 -22.85
N PRO A 75 18.37 -0.23 -22.41
CA PRO A 75 17.94 -0.32 -21.02
C PRO A 75 18.04 -1.72 -20.43
N ALA A 76 17.91 -2.77 -21.25
CA ALA A 76 18.03 -4.16 -20.81
C ALA A 76 19.41 -4.45 -20.19
N LYS A 77 20.48 -3.79 -20.66
CA LYS A 77 21.84 -3.95 -20.11
C LYS A 77 21.96 -3.40 -18.69
N ILE A 78 21.33 -2.26 -18.43
CA ILE A 78 21.27 -1.68 -17.08
C ILE A 78 20.44 -2.60 -16.18
N ASN A 79 19.30 -3.08 -16.68
CA ASN A 79 18.44 -3.99 -15.92
C ASN A 79 19.14 -5.30 -15.57
N GLN A 80 19.84 -5.91 -16.54
CA GLN A 80 20.63 -7.13 -16.32
C GLN A 80 21.72 -6.89 -15.26
N THR A 81 22.41 -5.74 -15.33
CA THR A 81 23.42 -5.37 -14.33
C THR A 81 22.80 -5.22 -12.93
N LEU A 82 21.64 -4.56 -12.83
CA LEU A 82 20.92 -4.41 -11.56
C LEU A 82 20.50 -5.78 -11.00
N MET A 83 19.89 -6.62 -11.83
CA MET A 83 19.47 -7.97 -11.46
C MET A 83 20.64 -8.89 -11.12
N GLU A 84 21.80 -8.70 -11.73
CA GLU A 84 22.99 -9.51 -11.48
C GLU A 84 23.59 -9.20 -10.10
N TYR A 85 23.69 -7.92 -9.74
CA TYR A 85 24.42 -7.48 -8.54
C TYR A 85 23.54 -7.21 -7.31
N PHE A 86 22.22 -7.06 -7.43
CA PHE A 86 21.36 -6.64 -6.30
C PHE A 86 20.21 -7.61 -6.00
N SER A 87 19.77 -7.63 -4.74
CA SER A 87 18.84 -8.65 -4.21
C SER A 87 17.37 -8.44 -4.56
N HIS A 88 16.94 -7.21 -4.78
CA HIS A 88 15.56 -6.85 -5.08
C HIS A 88 15.50 -6.06 -6.39
N GLU A 89 14.38 -6.21 -7.09
CA GLU A 89 14.06 -5.39 -8.25
C GLU A 89 13.81 -3.94 -7.83
N ILE A 90 14.32 -3.01 -8.64
CA ILE A 90 14.08 -1.57 -8.47
C ILE A 90 13.34 -1.04 -9.69
N GLU A 91 12.43 -0.11 -9.46
CA GLU A 91 11.68 0.57 -10.51
C GLU A 91 12.46 1.82 -10.93
N TRP A 92 12.85 1.88 -12.20
CA TRP A 92 13.69 2.94 -12.74
C TRP A 92 13.27 3.34 -14.17
N GLU A 93 13.60 4.55 -14.54
CA GLU A 93 13.28 5.17 -15.84
C GLU A 93 14.55 5.76 -16.45
N MET A 94 14.61 5.76 -17.78
CA MET A 94 15.67 6.37 -18.58
C MET A 94 15.05 7.27 -19.62
N ASP A 95 15.47 8.52 -19.65
CA ASP A 95 14.98 9.50 -20.61
C ASP A 95 16.03 10.58 -20.90
N THR A 96 15.76 11.37 -21.92
CA THR A 96 16.59 12.51 -22.29
C THR A 96 15.85 13.82 -22.05
N LEU A 97 16.61 14.87 -21.73
CA LEU A 97 16.11 16.22 -21.54
C LEU A 97 16.86 17.15 -22.49
N GLU A 98 16.14 18.04 -23.17
CA GLU A 98 16.74 19.06 -24.03
C GLU A 98 16.74 20.41 -23.32
N PHE A 99 17.88 21.11 -23.35
CA PHE A 99 18.00 22.44 -22.79
C PHE A 99 19.08 23.25 -23.50
N LYS A 100 18.70 24.42 -24.04
CA LYS A 100 19.60 25.31 -24.81
C LYS A 100 20.40 24.55 -25.87
N GLU A 101 19.70 23.79 -26.72
CA GLU A 101 20.26 22.99 -27.81
C GLU A 101 21.18 21.83 -27.39
N ASN A 102 21.38 21.63 -26.08
CA ASN A 102 22.15 20.53 -25.54
C ASN A 102 21.24 19.41 -25.06
N LEU A 103 21.69 18.17 -25.28
CA LEU A 103 21.01 16.96 -24.84
C LEU A 103 21.58 16.46 -23.51
N PHE A 104 20.71 16.19 -22.54
CA PHE A 104 21.05 15.68 -21.21
C PHE A 104 20.40 14.33 -21.00
N GLY A 105 21.07 13.44 -20.28
CA GLY A 105 20.52 12.12 -19.92
C GLY A 105 19.95 12.16 -18.51
N ARG A 106 18.86 11.43 -18.26
CA ARG A 106 18.29 11.23 -16.93
C ARG A 106 18.09 9.75 -16.67
N LEU A 107 18.71 9.26 -15.60
CA LEU A 107 18.33 8.00 -14.97
C LEU A 107 17.59 8.31 -13.68
N ARG A 108 16.35 7.87 -13.57
CA ARG A 108 15.51 8.08 -12.40
C ARG A 108 15.19 6.74 -11.75
N VAL A 109 15.13 6.72 -10.42
CA VAL A 109 14.77 5.52 -9.65
C VAL A 109 13.72 5.89 -8.61
N MET A 110 12.74 5.01 -8.44
CA MET A 110 11.70 5.15 -7.43
C MET A 110 12.18 4.58 -6.09
N GLU A 111 11.51 4.97 -5.01
CA GLU A 111 11.73 4.37 -3.71
C GLU A 111 11.42 2.86 -3.78
N ALA A 112 12.32 2.02 -3.27
CA ALA A 112 12.14 0.59 -3.31
C ALA A 112 10.96 0.15 -2.43
N LYS A 113 10.10 -0.72 -2.97
CA LYS A 113 8.95 -1.28 -2.24
C LYS A 113 9.39 -2.19 -1.10
N ARG A 114 10.51 -2.89 -1.29
CA ARG A 114 11.15 -3.78 -0.32
C ARG A 114 12.57 -3.31 -0.07
N LYS A 115 12.91 -3.12 1.20
CA LYS A 115 14.21 -2.62 1.65
C LYS A 115 14.74 -3.52 2.79
N PRO A 116 16.06 -3.60 2.99
CA PRO A 116 17.10 -3.02 2.15
C PRO A 116 17.34 -3.83 0.88
N ILE A 117 17.78 -3.15 -0.19
CA ILE A 117 18.41 -3.75 -1.35
C ILE A 117 19.87 -4.01 -1.00
N ILE A 118 20.30 -5.27 -1.15
CA ILE A 118 21.60 -5.77 -0.73
C ILE A 118 22.40 -6.16 -1.98
N CYS A 119 23.70 -5.88 -1.98
CA CYS A 119 24.60 -6.34 -3.03
C CYS A 119 24.91 -7.84 -2.88
N LYS A 120 24.67 -8.62 -3.93
CA LYS A 120 24.78 -10.08 -3.92
C LYS A 120 26.18 -10.62 -4.13
N LYS A 121 27.05 -9.85 -4.78
CA LYS A 121 28.42 -10.26 -5.10
C LYS A 121 29.32 -9.06 -5.32
N ASN A 122 30.62 -9.28 -5.24
CA ASN A 122 31.62 -8.25 -5.55
C ASN A 122 31.55 -7.86 -7.04
N GLY A 123 31.70 -6.57 -7.32
CA GLY A 123 31.79 -5.98 -8.64
C GLY A 123 33.02 -5.10 -8.69
N ASP A 124 34.14 -5.70 -9.09
CA ASP A 124 35.49 -5.11 -9.04
C ASP A 124 35.77 -4.43 -7.68
N LYS A 125 36.22 -3.17 -7.72
CA LYS A 125 36.48 -2.31 -6.54
C LYS A 125 35.31 -1.38 -6.22
N VAL A 126 34.19 -1.47 -6.97
CA VAL A 126 33.06 -0.54 -6.87
C VAL A 126 31.98 -1.09 -5.96
N LEU A 127 31.69 -2.38 -6.10
CA LEU A 127 30.67 -3.11 -5.36
C LEU A 127 31.29 -4.18 -4.48
N LYS A 128 30.92 -4.17 -3.21
CA LYS A 128 31.24 -5.17 -2.21
C LYS A 128 30.03 -6.05 -1.90
N GLU A 129 30.25 -7.35 -1.83
CA GLU A 129 29.26 -8.35 -1.43
C GLU A 129 28.69 -8.05 -0.03
N ALA A 130 27.40 -8.33 0.14
CA ALA A 130 26.61 -8.06 1.34
C ALA A 130 26.50 -6.58 1.76
N ALA A 131 27.12 -5.66 1.03
CA ALA A 131 27.00 -4.24 1.30
C ALA A 131 25.58 -3.74 0.95
N ILE A 132 25.07 -2.85 1.79
CA ILE A 132 23.86 -2.08 1.54
C ILE A 132 24.30 -0.66 1.23
N TYR A 133 24.04 -0.19 0.02
CA TYR A 133 24.35 1.20 -0.35
C TYR A 133 23.21 2.12 0.02
N TYR A 134 23.57 3.31 0.49
CA TYR A 134 22.64 4.37 0.83
C TYR A 134 23.18 5.71 0.33
N ARG A 135 22.31 6.51 -0.28
CA ARG A 135 22.68 7.85 -0.74
C ARG A 135 22.44 8.88 0.36
N TYR A 136 23.54 9.45 0.81
CA TYR A 136 23.58 10.63 1.67
C TYR A 136 23.69 11.89 0.81
N ARG A 137 23.77 13.06 1.45
CA ARG A 137 23.83 14.33 0.73
C ARG A 137 25.13 14.44 -0.09
N GLY A 138 25.03 14.20 -1.40
CA GLY A 138 26.13 14.33 -2.35
C GLY A 138 27.06 13.12 -2.44
N GLU A 139 26.81 12.03 -1.72
CA GLU A 139 27.62 10.81 -1.83
C GLU A 139 26.79 9.54 -1.60
N THR A 140 27.21 8.45 -2.24
CA THR A 140 26.68 7.10 -2.02
C THR A 140 27.74 6.27 -1.31
N LYS A 141 27.42 5.70 -0.16
CA LYS A 141 28.32 4.83 0.63
C LYS A 141 27.57 3.67 1.27
N GLU A 142 28.29 2.80 1.98
CA GLU A 142 27.67 1.77 2.81
C GLU A 142 26.75 2.42 3.86
N ILE A 143 25.60 1.82 4.12
CA ILE A 143 24.59 2.34 5.03
C ILE A 143 25.13 2.42 6.46
N ASN A 144 24.82 3.50 7.17
CA ASN A 144 25.12 3.60 8.59
C ASN A 144 24.04 2.89 9.42
N PHE A 145 24.39 2.63 10.68
CA PHE A 145 23.51 1.95 11.63
C PHE A 145 22.11 2.59 11.74
N ALA A 146 22.03 3.92 11.82
CA ALA A 146 20.76 4.62 12.05
C ALA A 146 19.76 4.37 10.91
N GLU A 147 20.18 4.57 9.65
CA GLU A 147 19.29 4.34 8.50
C GLU A 147 18.95 2.85 8.33
N LEU A 148 19.88 1.95 8.62
CA LEU A 148 19.60 0.51 8.59
C LEU A 148 18.58 0.12 9.65
N PHE A 149 18.73 0.61 10.88
CA PHE A 149 17.80 0.35 11.97
C PHE A 149 16.39 0.82 11.60
N ASP A 150 16.26 2.04 11.07
CA ASP A 150 14.98 2.59 10.64
C ASP A 150 14.33 1.76 9.54
N ILE A 151 15.10 1.31 8.54
CA ILE A 151 14.59 0.42 7.48
C ILE A 151 14.06 -0.88 8.09
N LEU A 152 14.82 -1.52 8.99
CA LEU A 152 14.42 -2.78 9.62
C LEU A 152 13.18 -2.63 10.51
N GLN A 153 13.04 -1.53 11.25
CA GLN A 153 11.84 -1.25 12.03
C GLN A 153 10.62 -1.02 11.13
N ASN A 154 10.78 -0.24 10.06
CA ASN A 154 9.68 0.03 9.12
C ASN A 154 9.18 -1.26 8.45
N GLU A 155 10.07 -2.17 8.04
CA GLU A 155 9.65 -3.47 7.48
C GLU A 155 8.93 -4.34 8.52
N ARG A 156 9.41 -4.38 9.76
CA ARG A 156 8.71 -5.07 10.86
C ARG A 156 7.34 -4.49 11.13
N ASP A 157 7.21 -3.16 11.10
CA ASP A 157 5.93 -2.49 11.35
C ASP A 157 4.94 -2.70 10.21
N LYS A 158 5.39 -2.73 8.95
CA LYS A 158 4.56 -3.15 7.82
C LYS A 158 3.99 -4.55 8.03
N GLU A 159 4.83 -5.49 8.46
CA GLU A 159 4.42 -6.87 8.75
C GLU A 159 3.42 -6.93 9.93
N LYS A 160 3.67 -6.20 11.02
CA LYS A 160 2.73 -6.09 12.15
C LYS A 160 1.38 -5.54 11.72
N VAL A 161 1.34 -4.50 10.88
CA VAL A 161 0.09 -3.92 10.37
C VAL A 161 -0.68 -4.94 9.54
N LEU A 162 0.02 -5.74 8.72
CA LEU A 162 -0.61 -6.81 7.95
C LEU A 162 -1.21 -7.87 8.88
N TRP A 163 -0.46 -8.33 9.89
CA TRP A 163 -0.95 -9.25 10.91
C TRP A 163 -2.15 -8.71 11.67
N MET A 164 -2.11 -7.44 12.08
CA MET A 164 -3.23 -6.79 12.77
C MET A 164 -4.48 -6.75 11.90
N LYS A 165 -4.37 -6.44 10.61
CA LYS A 165 -5.50 -6.49 9.67
C LYS A 165 -6.10 -7.90 9.57
N HIS A 166 -5.25 -8.94 9.53
CA HIS A 166 -5.72 -10.32 9.54
C HIS A 166 -6.42 -10.66 10.86
N ILE A 167 -5.84 -10.31 12.01
CA ILE A 167 -6.44 -10.54 13.33
C ILE A 167 -7.77 -9.79 13.49
N GLU A 168 -7.86 -8.55 13.04
CA GLU A 168 -9.11 -7.78 13.04
C GLU A 168 -10.18 -8.45 12.18
N LYS A 169 -9.78 -8.95 11.00
CA LYS A 169 -10.68 -9.71 10.14
C LYS A 169 -11.13 -11.00 10.82
N ILE A 170 -10.22 -11.67 11.53
CA ILE A 170 -10.52 -12.88 12.31
C ILE A 170 -11.53 -12.56 13.42
N GLY A 171 -11.29 -11.51 14.20
CA GLY A 171 -12.21 -11.09 15.26
C GLY A 171 -13.59 -10.69 14.73
N THR A 172 -13.66 -10.09 13.54
CA THR A 172 -14.93 -9.68 12.92
C THR A 172 -15.74 -10.87 12.39
N VAL A 173 -15.07 -11.86 11.80
CA VAL A 173 -15.71 -13.05 11.22
C VAL A 173 -15.95 -14.14 12.28
N GLY A 174 -15.18 -14.13 13.35
CA GLY A 174 -15.11 -15.18 14.37
C GLY A 174 -14.06 -16.25 13.97
N PRO A 175 -13.15 -16.66 14.88
CA PRO A 175 -12.09 -17.62 14.56
C PRO A 175 -12.62 -18.97 14.07
N GLN A 176 -13.81 -19.39 14.54
CA GLN A 176 -14.47 -20.62 14.11
C GLN A 176 -14.95 -20.61 12.65
N ASN A 177 -15.10 -19.42 12.04
CA ASN A 177 -15.62 -19.26 10.68
C ASN A 177 -14.50 -19.02 9.66
N ILE A 178 -13.25 -19.33 10.03
CA ILE A 178 -12.06 -19.08 9.21
C ILE A 178 -11.37 -20.41 8.97
N HIS A 179 -11.19 -20.71 7.69
CA HIS A 179 -10.57 -21.93 7.23
C HIS A 179 -9.34 -21.57 6.41
N LEU A 180 -8.22 -22.22 6.72
CA LEU A 180 -6.96 -22.03 6.00
C LEU A 180 -6.97 -22.94 4.78
N VAL A 181 -6.66 -22.37 3.61
CA VAL A 181 -6.49 -23.14 2.37
C VAL A 181 -4.99 -23.32 2.11
N ASP A 182 -4.52 -24.55 2.17
CA ASP A 182 -3.21 -24.94 1.62
C ASP A 182 -3.38 -25.16 0.12
N THR A 183 -3.05 -24.14 -0.67
CA THR A 183 -3.14 -24.19 -2.14
C THR A 183 -2.09 -25.10 -2.77
N TYR A 184 -1.02 -25.45 -2.05
CA TYR A 184 0.01 -26.35 -2.57
C TYR A 184 -0.46 -27.81 -2.51
N LYS A 185 -1.17 -28.16 -1.43
CA LYS A 185 -1.76 -29.49 -1.25
C LYS A 185 -3.20 -29.59 -1.75
N GLY A 186 -3.83 -28.44 -2.02
CA GLY A 186 -5.27 -28.36 -2.30
C GLY A 186 -6.10 -28.74 -1.08
N GLU A 187 -5.63 -28.48 0.15
CA GLU A 187 -6.32 -28.87 1.38
C GLU A 187 -6.97 -27.65 2.05
N LEU A 188 -8.26 -27.71 2.32
CA LEU A 188 -8.97 -26.78 3.20
C LEU A 188 -8.98 -27.35 4.61
N HIS A 189 -8.36 -26.65 5.56
CA HIS A 189 -8.34 -27.04 6.95
C HIS A 189 -9.55 -26.44 7.68
N THR A 190 -10.40 -27.33 8.18
CA THR A 190 -11.55 -27.00 9.02
C THR A 190 -11.34 -27.51 10.45
N ASP A 191 -12.16 -27.04 11.38
CA ASP A 191 -12.27 -27.55 12.74
C ASP A 191 -12.62 -29.05 12.79
N LYS A 192 -13.36 -29.53 11.77
CA LYS A 192 -13.79 -30.93 11.61
C LYS A 192 -12.79 -31.80 10.83
N GLY A 193 -11.68 -31.25 10.34
CA GLY A 193 -10.63 -32.02 9.64
C GLY A 193 -10.09 -31.33 8.39
N LYS A 194 -9.62 -32.15 7.44
CA LYS A 194 -9.07 -31.67 6.16
C LYS A 194 -9.99 -32.04 5.02
N ILE A 195 -10.34 -31.07 4.20
CA ILE A 195 -11.13 -31.27 2.98
C ILE A 195 -10.19 -31.11 1.80
N LEU A 196 -10.07 -32.14 0.95
CA LEU A 196 -9.32 -32.05 -0.29
C LEU A 196 -10.17 -31.31 -1.32
N LEU A 197 -9.65 -30.21 -1.86
CA LEU A 197 -10.28 -29.41 -2.90
C LEU A 197 -9.88 -29.97 -4.27
N ASP A 198 -10.86 -30.16 -5.14
CA ASP A 198 -10.59 -30.56 -6.51
C ASP A 198 -9.89 -29.44 -7.29
N LYS A 199 -9.20 -29.83 -8.37
CA LYS A 199 -8.39 -28.91 -9.18
C LYS A 199 -9.24 -27.87 -9.92
N GLU A 200 -10.45 -28.24 -10.33
CA GLU A 200 -11.36 -27.33 -11.06
C GLU A 200 -11.92 -26.22 -10.15
N LEU A 201 -12.11 -26.52 -8.87
CA LEU A 201 -12.53 -25.59 -7.83
C LEU A 201 -11.40 -24.64 -7.48
N LEU A 202 -10.16 -25.15 -7.36
CA LEU A 202 -8.96 -24.33 -7.19
C LEU A 202 -8.77 -23.32 -8.34
N ASP A 203 -9.01 -23.74 -9.58
CA ASP A 203 -8.91 -22.87 -10.76
C ASP A 203 -10.01 -21.77 -10.80
N LYS A 204 -11.17 -22.03 -10.17
CA LYS A 204 -12.25 -21.06 -10.01
C LYS A 204 -12.03 -20.08 -8.85
N ILE A 205 -11.13 -20.39 -7.92
CA ILE A 205 -10.73 -19.44 -6.86
C ILE A 205 -9.85 -18.36 -7.48
N LYS A 206 -10.47 -17.26 -7.90
CA LYS A 206 -9.75 -16.05 -8.29
C LYS A 206 -9.15 -15.38 -7.05
N PHE A 207 -7.89 -15.67 -6.79
CA PHE A 207 -7.12 -14.94 -5.78
C PHE A 207 -6.95 -13.49 -6.21
N ILE A 208 -7.49 -12.55 -5.42
CA ILE A 208 -7.09 -11.16 -5.51
C ILE A 208 -5.71 -11.08 -4.83
N LYS A 209 -4.63 -11.10 -5.62
CA LYS A 209 -3.29 -10.74 -5.10
C LYS A 209 -3.37 -9.32 -4.54
N GLU A 210 -2.99 -9.14 -3.28
CA GLU A 210 -3.09 -7.89 -2.50
C GLU A 210 -2.35 -6.66 -3.08
N GLY A 211 -1.79 -6.75 -4.30
CA GLY A 211 -1.06 -5.66 -4.97
C GLY A 211 -1.89 -4.77 -5.90
N GLN A 212 -3.16 -5.09 -6.16
CA GLN A 212 -4.04 -4.25 -7.01
C GLN A 212 -5.31 -3.87 -6.24
N PHE A 213 -5.20 -2.92 -5.31
CA PHE A 213 -6.36 -2.26 -4.73
C PHE A 213 -6.63 -0.95 -5.48
N VAL A 214 -7.65 -0.96 -6.32
CA VAL A 214 -8.39 0.27 -6.64
C VAL A 214 -9.58 0.29 -5.71
N GLU A 215 -9.53 1.16 -4.70
CA GLU A 215 -10.63 1.36 -3.76
C GLU A 215 -11.86 1.91 -4.49
N LYS A 216 -12.75 1.02 -4.91
CA LYS A 216 -14.12 1.37 -5.29
C LYS A 216 -15.11 0.64 -4.38
N GLY A 217 -15.33 1.22 -3.19
CA GLY A 217 -16.65 1.39 -2.59
C GLY A 217 -17.56 0.17 -2.38
N GLY A 218 -17.05 -1.03 -2.14
CA GLY A 218 -17.88 -2.19 -1.79
C GLY A 218 -17.07 -3.28 -1.09
N ALA A 219 -17.67 -3.96 -0.11
CA ALA A 219 -17.05 -5.11 0.53
C ALA A 219 -16.83 -6.22 -0.52
N PRO A 220 -15.59 -6.70 -0.75
CA PRO A 220 -15.39 -7.85 -1.60
C PRO A 220 -15.82 -9.09 -0.83
N THR A 221 -17.01 -9.60 -1.13
CA THR A 221 -17.46 -10.92 -0.68
C THR A 221 -17.20 -11.88 -1.83
N LEU A 222 -16.25 -12.80 -1.65
CA LEU A 222 -16.08 -13.94 -2.55
C LEU A 222 -17.38 -14.75 -2.52
N ARG A 223 -18.07 -14.85 -3.66
CA ARG A 223 -19.20 -15.74 -3.86
C ARG A 223 -18.71 -16.94 -4.65
N ILE A 224 -18.55 -18.08 -3.97
CA ILE A 224 -18.31 -19.37 -4.61
C ILE A 224 -19.65 -19.81 -5.23
N VAL A 225 -19.66 -20.06 -6.54
CA VAL A 225 -20.76 -20.76 -7.23
C VAL A 225 -20.13 -21.99 -7.88
N GLY A 226 -20.35 -23.14 -7.27
CA GLY A 226 -19.96 -24.45 -7.78
C GLY A 226 -20.84 -25.51 -7.12
N GLU A 227 -21.24 -26.53 -7.88
CA GLU A 227 -21.91 -27.69 -7.31
C GLU A 227 -20.88 -28.52 -6.56
N ILE A 228 -21.01 -28.59 -5.23
CA ILE A 228 -20.22 -29.46 -4.38
C ILE A 228 -21.03 -30.75 -4.19
N SER A 229 -20.62 -31.82 -4.86
CA SER A 229 -21.19 -33.16 -4.65
C SER A 229 -20.52 -33.83 -3.44
N GLY A 230 -21.04 -33.50 -2.26
CA GLY A 230 -20.64 -34.05 -0.97
C GLY A 230 -21.50 -33.38 0.10
N ILE A 231 -21.82 -34.10 1.18
CA ILE A 231 -22.80 -33.70 2.21
C ILE A 231 -22.74 -32.19 2.47
N ILE A 232 -23.77 -31.50 1.98
CA ILE A 232 -23.90 -30.06 2.06
C ILE A 232 -24.26 -29.75 3.50
N ASP A 233 -23.27 -29.36 4.31
CA ASP A 233 -23.55 -28.61 5.52
C ASP A 233 -23.98 -27.21 5.06
N THR A 234 -25.28 -27.03 4.83
CA THR A 234 -25.91 -25.77 4.37
C THR A 234 -25.72 -24.62 5.37
N GLU A 235 -25.08 -24.88 6.51
CA GLU A 235 -24.69 -23.90 7.51
C GLU A 235 -23.42 -23.10 7.17
N ALA A 236 -22.63 -23.52 6.15
CA ALA A 236 -21.31 -22.94 5.85
C ALA A 236 -21.34 -21.67 4.96
N PHE A 237 -22.49 -21.24 4.45
CA PHE A 237 -22.60 -19.87 3.94
C PHE A 237 -22.70 -18.92 5.14
N PRO A 238 -21.98 -17.78 5.17
CA PRO A 238 -22.21 -16.77 6.19
C PRO A 238 -23.62 -16.23 5.97
N GLN A 239 -24.59 -16.82 6.67
CA GLN A 239 -25.91 -16.25 6.80
C GLN A 239 -25.67 -14.85 7.35
N THR A 240 -26.01 -13.81 6.59
CA THR A 240 -25.82 -12.42 7.02
C THR A 240 -26.40 -12.17 8.41
N ASP A 241 -27.40 -12.97 8.79
CA ASP A 241 -28.02 -13.05 10.12
C ASP A 241 -27.09 -13.52 11.25
N LYS A 242 -26.01 -14.27 10.99
CA LYS A 242 -25.02 -14.62 12.03
C LYS A 242 -24.04 -13.46 12.31
N VAL A 243 -23.60 -12.74 11.28
CA VAL A 243 -22.61 -11.64 11.41
C VAL A 243 -23.26 -10.31 11.78
N TYR A 244 -24.44 -10.03 11.22
CA TYR A 244 -25.24 -8.84 11.50
C TYR A 244 -26.64 -9.27 11.98
N PRO A 245 -26.74 -9.80 13.21
CA PRO A 245 -27.97 -10.41 13.69
C PRO A 245 -29.13 -9.44 13.88
N PHE A 246 -28.85 -8.14 14.05
CA PHE A 246 -29.88 -7.19 14.48
C PHE A 246 -30.35 -6.28 13.35
N ARG A 247 -31.66 -6.22 13.14
CA ARG A 247 -32.33 -5.16 12.37
C ARG A 247 -32.49 -3.90 13.20
N ALA A 248 -32.76 -2.77 12.53
CA ALA A 248 -32.94 -1.48 13.20
C ALA A 248 -34.01 -1.52 14.31
N GLU A 249 -35.08 -2.30 14.14
CA GLU A 249 -36.15 -2.47 15.13
C GLU A 249 -35.66 -3.22 16.38
N GLU A 250 -34.85 -4.26 16.21
CA GLU A 250 -34.30 -5.05 17.31
C GLU A 250 -33.27 -4.25 18.11
N VAL A 251 -32.46 -3.42 17.42
CA VAL A 251 -31.56 -2.47 18.09
C VAL A 251 -32.35 -1.47 18.95
N GLN A 252 -33.47 -0.93 18.43
CA GLN A 252 -34.34 -0.02 19.18
C GLN A 252 -34.89 -0.67 20.45
N GLN A 253 -35.39 -1.91 20.34
CA GLN A 253 -35.91 -2.66 21.48
C GLN A 253 -34.82 -2.96 22.51
N LYS A 254 -33.67 -3.49 22.09
CA LYS A 254 -32.55 -3.85 22.98
C LYS A 254 -31.94 -2.65 23.69
N CYS A 255 -31.91 -1.48 23.04
CA CYS A 255 -31.32 -0.26 23.60
C CYS A 255 -32.37 0.67 24.23
N LYS A 256 -33.67 0.33 24.15
CA LYS A 256 -34.80 1.16 24.61
C LYS A 256 -34.75 2.59 24.04
N ILE A 257 -34.44 2.73 22.75
CA ILE A 257 -34.39 4.00 22.03
C ILE A 257 -35.42 4.03 20.90
N ASN A 258 -35.88 5.22 20.52
CA ASN A 258 -36.79 5.38 19.38
C ASN A 258 -36.02 5.46 18.05
N GLN A 259 -36.76 5.37 16.94
CA GLN A 259 -36.18 5.43 15.59
C GLN A 259 -35.43 6.73 15.30
N TYR A 260 -35.91 7.87 15.84
CA TYR A 260 -35.26 9.17 15.64
C TYR A 260 -33.89 9.23 16.32
N ASP A 261 -33.80 8.76 17.57
CA ASP A 261 -32.55 8.70 18.32
C ASP A 261 -31.53 7.78 17.63
N LEU A 262 -31.98 6.60 17.17
CA LEU A 262 -31.14 5.69 16.41
C LEU A 262 -30.58 6.40 15.16
N GLN A 263 -31.39 7.15 14.41
CA GLN A 263 -30.89 7.90 13.25
C GLN A 263 -29.84 8.95 13.61
N LEU A 264 -30.02 9.66 14.73
CA LEU A 264 -29.03 10.65 15.21
C LEU A 264 -27.70 9.98 15.57
N ILE A 265 -27.74 8.85 16.26
CA ILE A 265 -26.55 8.08 16.63
C ILE A 265 -25.84 7.56 15.38
N LEU A 266 -26.58 6.96 14.45
CA LEU A 266 -26.02 6.44 13.20
C LEU A 266 -25.32 7.53 12.38
N LYS A 267 -25.86 8.76 12.40
CA LYS A 267 -25.30 9.94 11.74
C LYS A 267 -24.06 10.46 12.48
N GLU A 268 -24.16 10.71 13.78
CA GLU A 268 -23.08 11.29 14.59
C GLU A 268 -21.81 10.41 14.54
N TYR A 269 -21.99 9.10 14.70
CA TYR A 269 -20.90 8.14 14.75
C TYR A 269 -20.58 7.49 13.39
N LYS A 270 -21.17 7.99 12.30
CA LYS A 270 -20.93 7.53 10.92
C LYS A 270 -20.98 6.00 10.78
N ILE A 271 -22.02 5.39 11.35
CA ILE A 271 -22.16 3.93 11.43
C ILE A 271 -22.63 3.35 10.10
N LYS A 272 -23.52 4.04 9.37
CA LYS A 272 -23.99 3.57 8.06
C LYS A 272 -22.83 3.53 7.06
N GLY A 273 -22.63 2.37 6.43
CA GLY A 273 -21.51 2.10 5.51
C GLY A 273 -20.21 1.65 6.19
N ASN A 274 -20.17 1.63 7.52
CA ASN A 274 -19.05 1.06 8.27
C ASN A 274 -19.25 -0.45 8.43
N ASN A 275 -18.51 -1.24 7.65
CA ASN A 275 -18.57 -2.70 7.66
C ASN A 275 -18.21 -3.34 9.01
N LYS A 276 -17.66 -2.59 9.97
CA LYS A 276 -17.48 -3.08 11.34
C LYS A 276 -18.80 -3.19 12.12
N TYR A 277 -19.77 -2.35 11.78
CA TYR A 277 -20.98 -2.13 12.57
C TYR A 277 -22.28 -2.33 11.80
N HIS A 278 -22.26 -2.20 10.47
CA HIS A 278 -23.45 -2.13 9.64
C HIS A 278 -23.23 -2.76 8.27
N THR A 279 -24.25 -3.47 7.79
CA THR A 279 -24.39 -3.89 6.40
C THR A 279 -25.76 -3.51 5.84
N GLU A 280 -25.84 -3.34 4.53
CA GLU A 280 -27.07 -3.08 3.80
C GLU A 280 -27.32 -4.20 2.78
N ILE A 281 -28.48 -4.83 2.88
CA ILE A 281 -28.93 -5.87 1.97
C ILE A 281 -30.04 -5.30 1.09
N LYS A 282 -29.78 -5.17 -0.21
CA LYS A 282 -30.80 -4.72 -1.17
C LYS A 282 -31.78 -5.86 -1.45
N SER A 283 -33.05 -5.64 -1.10
CA SER A 283 -34.15 -6.54 -1.44
C SER A 283 -34.98 -5.86 -2.53
N GLY A 284 -34.64 -6.06 -3.81
CA GLY A 284 -35.30 -5.40 -4.95
C GLY A 284 -34.77 -3.99 -5.30
N LYS A 285 -35.45 -3.29 -6.21
CA LYS A 285 -34.98 -2.00 -6.78
C LYS A 285 -35.08 -0.79 -5.85
N LYS A 286 -35.95 -0.83 -4.82
CA LYS A 286 -36.25 0.33 -3.95
C LYS A 286 -36.16 0.06 -2.44
N THR A 287 -35.97 -1.19 -2.03
CA THR A 287 -36.05 -1.60 -0.62
C THR A 287 -34.71 -2.15 -0.15
N SER A 288 -34.19 -1.61 0.94
CA SER A 288 -32.97 -2.09 1.57
C SER A 288 -33.18 -2.40 3.04
N ILE A 289 -32.58 -3.51 3.47
CA ILE A 289 -32.62 -3.99 4.84
C ILE A 289 -31.27 -3.64 5.46
N HIS A 290 -31.30 -2.82 6.50
CA HIS A 290 -30.12 -2.46 7.28
C HIS A 290 -29.97 -3.40 8.47
N LYS A 291 -28.81 -4.04 8.60
CA LYS A 291 -28.48 -4.93 9.71
C LYS A 291 -27.21 -4.46 10.44
N TYR A 292 -27.11 -4.79 11.72
CA TYR A 292 -26.09 -4.31 12.64
C TYR A 292 -25.44 -5.46 13.42
N THR A 293 -24.18 -5.29 13.78
CA THR A 293 -23.40 -6.27 14.56
C THR A 293 -23.76 -6.23 16.04
N GLU A 294 -23.44 -7.31 16.76
CA GLU A 294 -23.60 -7.35 18.22
C GLU A 294 -22.68 -6.36 18.95
N ASP A 295 -21.45 -6.17 18.48
CA ASP A 295 -20.50 -5.17 19.01
C ASP A 295 -21.09 -3.74 18.95
N PHE A 296 -21.82 -3.40 17.87
CA PHE A 296 -22.50 -2.11 17.79
C PHE A 296 -23.56 -1.96 18.90
N VAL A 297 -24.39 -2.99 19.11
CA VAL A 297 -25.46 -2.96 20.12
C VAL A 297 -24.87 -2.85 21.53
N GLN A 298 -23.83 -3.62 21.85
CA GLN A 298 -23.17 -3.57 23.16
C GLN A 298 -22.54 -2.19 23.43
N ARG A 299 -21.85 -1.63 22.44
CA ARG A 299 -21.27 -0.28 22.54
C ARG A 299 -22.34 0.78 22.73
N LEU A 300 -23.45 0.66 22.01
CA LEU A 300 -24.56 1.59 22.12
C LEU A 300 -25.22 1.51 23.51
N GLN A 301 -25.45 0.31 24.04
CA GLN A 301 -25.96 0.13 25.40
C GLN A 301 -25.02 0.73 26.44
N LYS A 302 -23.70 0.50 26.28
CA LYS A 302 -22.69 1.10 27.16
C LYS A 302 -22.70 2.63 27.08
N LEU A 303 -22.75 3.19 25.88
CA LEU A 303 -22.81 4.64 25.65
C LEU A 303 -24.02 5.28 26.36
N ILE A 304 -25.20 4.64 26.28
CA ILE A 304 -26.42 5.13 26.92
C ILE A 304 -26.37 4.98 28.45
N THR A 305 -25.68 3.94 28.94
CA THR A 305 -25.51 3.70 30.38
C THR A 305 -24.53 4.69 31.00
N ASP A 306 -23.41 4.94 30.32
CA ASP A 306 -22.32 5.81 30.78
C ASP A 306 -22.71 7.31 30.74
N ASP A 307 -23.47 7.74 29.72
CA ASP A 307 -24.00 9.12 29.62
C ASP A 307 -25.52 9.11 29.39
N LYS A 308 -26.29 9.14 30.48
CA LYS A 308 -27.76 9.17 30.46
C LYS A 308 -28.35 10.38 29.71
N GLU A 309 -27.59 11.46 29.54
CA GLU A 309 -28.04 12.69 28.87
C GLU A 309 -27.62 12.74 27.40
N ILE A 310 -26.88 11.76 26.88
CA ILE A 310 -26.33 11.79 25.53
C ILE A 310 -27.41 11.93 24.45
N LEU A 311 -28.54 11.24 24.63
CA LEU A 311 -29.67 11.32 23.69
C LEU A 311 -30.28 12.73 23.66
N LYS A 312 -30.38 13.40 24.82
CA LYS A 312 -30.87 14.78 24.88
C LYS A 312 -29.88 15.74 24.21
N LYS A 313 -28.58 15.59 24.45
CA LYS A 313 -27.54 16.39 23.78
C LYS A 313 -27.61 16.26 22.26
N LEU A 314 -27.75 15.03 21.74
CA LEU A 314 -27.88 14.77 20.31
C LEU A 314 -29.15 15.39 19.71
N ARG A 315 -30.29 15.31 20.41
CA ARG A 315 -31.55 15.95 19.99
C ARG A 315 -31.43 17.48 19.91
N VAL A 316 -30.78 18.10 20.90
CA VAL A 316 -30.55 19.56 20.90
C VAL A 316 -29.63 19.98 19.75
N LYS A 317 -28.53 19.23 19.53
CA LYS A 317 -27.61 19.46 18.42
C LYS A 317 -28.33 19.40 17.07
N ALA A 318 -29.18 18.39 16.86
CA ALA A 318 -29.96 18.23 15.63
C ALA A 318 -30.97 19.37 15.40
N LYS A 319 -31.63 19.85 16.45
CA LYS A 319 -32.53 21.02 16.38
C LYS A 319 -31.78 22.28 15.93
N ASN A 320 -30.59 22.52 16.49
CA ASN A 320 -29.76 23.68 16.15
C ASN A 320 -29.24 23.61 14.71
N GLU A 321 -28.86 22.42 14.22
CA GLU A 321 -28.45 22.21 12.82
C GLU A 321 -29.60 22.48 11.84
N ASN A 322 -30.81 22.04 12.17
CA ASN A 322 -31.99 22.25 11.32
C ASN A 322 -32.43 23.73 11.29
N GLN A 323 -32.23 24.48 12.37
CA GLN A 323 -32.48 25.93 12.38
C GLN A 323 -31.44 26.70 11.56
N LYS A 324 -30.17 26.28 11.58
CA LYS A 324 -29.11 26.88 10.75
C LYS A 324 -29.28 26.62 9.25
N LYS A 325 -29.93 25.54 8.84
CA LYS A 325 -30.23 25.23 7.42
C LYS A 325 -31.48 25.91 6.87
N LYS A 326 -32.29 26.53 7.74
CA LYS A 326 -33.51 27.28 7.36
C LYS A 326 -33.28 28.80 7.28
N LYS A 327 -32.07 29.26 7.58
CA LYS A 327 -31.57 30.60 7.28
C LYS A 327 -30.65 30.52 6.07
#